data_AF-A0A527VT50-F1
#
_entry.id   AF-A0A527VT50-F1
#
_cell.length_a   1.000
_cell.length_b   1.000
_cell.length_c   1.000
_cell.angle_alpha   90.00
_cell.angle_beta   90.00
_cell.angle_gamma   90.00
#
_symmetry.space_group_name_H-M   'P 1'
#
loop_
_entity.id
_entity.type
_entity.pdbx_description
1 polymer ?
#
loop_
_entity_poly.entity_id
_entity_poly.type
_entity_poly.pdbx_seq_one_letter_code
_entity_poly.pdbx_strand_id
1 'polypeptide(L)'
;LSRLPLWYARYKPDIDVHFPMGNWQGYALWQFSAQANCGRFRCPYRVPGTPNDIDVSVAPMSAGELRRQWPFGGLLDVPADYLASIPVPLSREKALAGKVTITYADVATPPTVEEMVAVLGARWEKFRDGFRMPVVKTVPRRPGFGIVQYVAWKRTEQRTPEQIDAAFAAADPVKTASTALD
;
A
#
# COMPACT_ATOMS: atom_id res chain seq x y z
N LEU A 1 -7.49 3.38 -6.06
CA LEU A 1 -8.81 3.71 -5.45
C LEU A 1 -8.76 3.44 -3.95
N SER A 2 -9.42 4.29 -3.15
CA SER A 2 -9.59 4.02 -1.72
C SER A 2 -10.63 2.92 -1.52
N ARG A 3 -10.30 1.91 -0.72
CA ARG A 3 -11.21 0.79 -0.39
C ARG A 3 -12.03 1.05 0.87
N LEU A 4 -11.94 2.24 1.45
CA LEU A 4 -12.61 2.55 2.70
C LEU A 4 -14.04 3.05 2.45
N PRO A 5 -15.03 2.59 3.23
CA PRO A 5 -16.35 3.20 3.27
C PRO A 5 -16.24 4.72 3.50
N LEU A 6 -16.86 5.52 2.62
CA LEU A 6 -16.78 6.98 2.69
C LEU A 6 -17.88 7.56 3.57
N TRP A 7 -17.49 8.29 4.61
CA TRP A 7 -18.38 9.24 5.28
C TRP A 7 -18.15 10.64 4.69
N TYR A 8 -19.08 11.07 3.85
CA TYR A 8 -18.96 12.30 3.07
C TYR A 8 -19.73 13.43 3.76
N ALA A 9 -19.06 14.55 4.08
CA ALA A 9 -19.71 15.74 4.63
C ALA A 9 -19.97 16.76 3.51
N ARG A 10 -21.25 17.08 3.27
CA ARG A 10 -21.64 18.07 2.27
C ARG A 10 -22.97 18.73 2.58
N TYR A 11 -22.91 20.03 2.82
CA TYR A 11 -24.04 20.86 3.27
C TYR A 11 -24.79 21.53 2.11
N LYS A 12 -25.10 20.76 1.07
CA LYS A 12 -25.86 21.19 -0.12
C LYS A 12 -27.05 20.24 -0.34
N PRO A 13 -28.13 20.69 -1.00
CA PRO A 13 -29.28 19.82 -1.29
C PRO A 13 -28.92 18.58 -2.10
N ASP A 14 -27.95 18.72 -3.02
CA ASP A 14 -27.53 17.64 -3.91
C ASP A 14 -26.01 17.39 -3.85
N ILE A 15 -25.65 16.15 -4.19
CA ILE A 15 -24.27 15.63 -4.18
C ILE A 15 -23.67 15.44 -5.57
N ASP A 16 -24.49 15.45 -6.63
CA ASP A 16 -24.23 14.79 -7.91
C ASP A 16 -22.92 15.25 -8.61
N VAL A 17 -22.85 16.50 -9.09
CA VAL A 17 -21.71 16.98 -9.91
C VAL A 17 -20.41 17.20 -9.13
N HIS A 18 -20.39 16.97 -7.83
CA HIS A 18 -19.24 17.26 -6.97
C HIS A 18 -18.85 16.12 -6.04
N PHE A 19 -19.55 14.99 -6.13
CA PHE A 19 -19.09 13.78 -5.48
C PHE A 19 -17.72 13.43 -6.07
N PRO A 20 -16.73 13.01 -5.26
CA PRO A 20 -15.39 12.65 -5.74
C PRO A 20 -15.42 11.34 -6.54
N MET A 21 -16.11 11.37 -7.68
CA MET A 21 -16.20 10.28 -8.64
C MET A 21 -14.80 9.91 -9.11
N GLY A 22 -14.52 8.61 -9.15
CA GLY A 22 -13.22 8.06 -9.51
C GLY A 22 -12.49 7.39 -8.35
N ASN A 23 -12.58 7.92 -7.12
CA ASN A 23 -12.01 7.24 -5.94
C ASN A 23 -13.02 6.38 -5.17
N TRP A 24 -14.30 6.77 -5.23
CA TRP A 24 -15.43 6.09 -4.63
C TRP A 24 -16.58 6.04 -5.64
N GLN A 25 -17.32 4.93 -5.66
CA GLN A 25 -18.54 4.79 -6.46
C GLN A 25 -19.76 5.40 -5.76
N GLY A 26 -19.71 5.56 -4.44
CA GLY A 26 -20.77 6.11 -3.61
C GLY A 26 -20.29 6.33 -2.17
N TYR A 27 -21.20 6.76 -1.30
CA TYR A 27 -20.93 7.00 0.12
C TYR A 27 -21.58 5.93 0.99
N ALA A 28 -20.95 5.62 2.12
CA ALA A 28 -21.57 4.81 3.17
C ALA A 28 -22.45 5.67 4.08
N LEU A 29 -22.00 6.90 4.36
CA LEU A 29 -22.74 7.91 5.09
C LEU A 29 -22.60 9.26 4.41
N TRP A 30 -23.67 10.05 4.38
CA TRP A 30 -23.63 11.44 3.96
C TRP A 30 -24.14 12.33 5.09
N GLN A 31 -23.27 13.18 5.63
CA GLN A 31 -23.63 14.25 6.56
C GLN A 31 -24.09 15.46 5.74
N PHE A 32 -25.39 15.77 5.80
CA PHE A 32 -26.03 16.78 4.95
C PHE A 32 -26.49 18.02 5.72
N SER A 33 -26.67 17.88 7.03
CA SER A 33 -27.06 18.98 7.92
C SER A 33 -26.04 19.09 9.05
N ALA A 34 -25.69 20.33 9.38
CA ALA A 34 -24.87 20.71 10.51
C ALA A 34 -25.29 22.12 10.95
N GLN A 35 -24.70 22.64 12.03
CA GLN A 35 -24.91 24.04 12.43
C GLN A 35 -24.67 25.02 11.26
N ALA A 36 -23.70 24.73 10.39
CA ALA A 36 -23.31 25.59 9.27
C ALA A 36 -24.44 25.88 8.26
N ASN A 37 -25.42 24.97 8.11
CA ASN A 37 -26.56 25.16 7.21
C ASN A 37 -27.94 25.01 7.90
N CYS A 38 -27.97 24.98 9.24
CA CYS A 38 -29.19 24.91 10.04
C CYS A 38 -29.33 26.17 10.93
N GLY A 39 -30.17 27.12 10.50
CA GLY A 39 -30.50 28.33 11.25
C GLY A 39 -31.92 28.30 11.84
N ARG A 40 -32.43 29.43 12.33
CA ARG A 40 -33.80 29.53 12.89
C ARG A 40 -34.90 29.31 11.85
N PHE A 41 -34.71 29.80 10.63
CA PHE A 41 -35.74 29.80 9.58
C PHE A 41 -35.52 28.75 8.49
N ARG A 42 -34.28 28.31 8.28
CA ARG A 42 -33.92 27.35 7.24
C ARG A 42 -33.02 26.29 7.85
N CYS A 43 -33.37 25.04 7.63
CA CYS A 43 -32.58 23.88 8.03
C CYS A 43 -32.98 22.71 7.12
N PRO A 44 -32.02 21.96 6.54
CA PRO A 44 -32.33 20.81 5.70
C PRO A 44 -33.19 19.77 6.44
N TYR A 45 -32.92 19.56 7.73
CA TYR A 45 -33.70 18.66 8.57
C TYR A 45 -33.54 19.01 10.05
N ARG A 46 -34.67 19.01 10.80
CA ARG A 46 -34.68 19.18 12.25
C ARG A 46 -35.11 17.88 12.92
N VAL A 47 -34.20 17.26 13.67
CA VAL A 47 -34.54 16.09 14.49
C VAL A 47 -35.34 16.58 15.72
N PRO A 48 -36.56 16.08 15.94
CA PRO A 48 -37.34 16.45 17.13
C PRO A 48 -36.57 16.15 18.42
N GLY A 49 -36.61 17.08 19.38
CA GLY A 49 -35.97 16.92 20.68
C GLY A 49 -34.45 17.18 20.70
N THR A 50 -33.87 17.73 19.62
CA THR A 50 -32.44 18.05 19.55
C THR A 50 -32.18 19.56 19.37
N PRO A 51 -31.02 20.07 19.82
CA PRO A 51 -30.57 21.42 19.50
C PRO A 51 -30.33 21.62 17.99
N ASN A 52 -30.20 22.88 17.54
CA ASN A 52 -30.04 23.21 16.11
C ASN A 52 -28.63 22.97 15.55
N ASP A 53 -27.65 22.63 16.38
CA ASP A 53 -26.24 22.48 16.03
C ASP A 53 -25.81 21.01 15.83
N ILE A 54 -26.77 20.08 15.82
CA ILE A 54 -26.47 18.67 15.57
C ILE A 54 -26.08 18.40 14.11
N ASP A 55 -25.22 17.41 13.94
CA ASP A 55 -24.90 16.85 12.65
C ASP A 55 -25.88 15.73 12.29
N VAL A 56 -26.52 15.84 11.12
CA VAL A 56 -27.45 14.81 10.62
C VAL A 56 -26.83 14.12 9.42
N SER A 57 -26.78 12.79 9.50
CA SER A 57 -26.29 11.93 8.41
C SER A 57 -27.37 10.96 7.93
N VAL A 58 -27.29 10.58 6.66
CA VAL A 58 -28.10 9.54 6.03
C VAL A 58 -27.20 8.38 5.60
N ALA A 59 -27.72 7.16 5.65
CA ALA A 59 -27.15 6.01 4.98
C ALA A 59 -28.09 5.61 3.83
N PRO A 60 -27.58 5.27 2.63
CA PRO A 60 -28.41 4.90 1.48
C PRO A 60 -28.87 3.43 1.58
N MET A 61 -29.33 3.01 2.76
CA MET A 61 -29.70 1.62 3.06
C MET A 61 -30.76 1.55 4.17
N SER A 62 -31.32 0.35 4.39
CA SER A 62 -32.28 0.15 5.47
C SER A 62 -31.62 0.18 6.85
N ALA A 63 -32.39 0.48 7.90
CA ALA A 63 -31.89 0.43 9.28
C ALA A 63 -31.42 -0.97 9.72
N GLY A 64 -32.02 -2.03 9.18
CA GLY A 64 -31.58 -3.41 9.45
C GLY A 64 -30.23 -3.71 8.81
N GLU A 65 -30.00 -3.21 7.61
CA GLU A 65 -28.74 -3.36 6.88
C GLU A 65 -27.61 -2.55 7.51
N LEU A 66 -27.91 -1.29 7.88
CA LEU A 66 -26.97 -0.45 8.62
C LEU A 66 -26.48 -1.12 9.90
N ARG A 67 -27.38 -1.73 10.69
CA ARG A 67 -27.00 -2.45 11.92
C ARG A 67 -26.07 -3.63 11.67
N ARG A 68 -26.22 -4.33 10.53
CA ARG A 68 -25.36 -5.47 10.18
C ARG A 68 -23.97 -5.03 9.71
N GLN A 69 -23.88 -3.88 9.04
CA GLN A 69 -22.62 -3.37 8.52
C GLN A 69 -21.84 -2.54 9.54
N TRP A 70 -22.53 -1.90 10.50
CA TRP A 70 -21.90 -1.06 11.52
C TRP A 70 -20.97 -1.88 12.42
N PRO A 71 -19.73 -1.41 12.72
CA PRO A 71 -19.17 -0.08 12.47
C PRO A 71 -18.34 0.08 11.17
N PHE A 72 -18.80 -0.45 10.03
CA PHE A 72 -18.11 -0.37 8.73
C PHE A 72 -16.62 -0.79 8.79
N GLY A 73 -16.32 -1.87 9.51
CA GLY A 73 -14.94 -2.30 9.80
C GLY A 73 -14.20 -3.00 8.65
N GLY A 74 -14.87 -3.26 7.53
CA GLY A 74 -14.32 -3.95 6.36
C GLY A 74 -13.90 -3.00 5.24
N LEU A 75 -12.99 -3.47 4.39
CA LEU A 75 -12.72 -2.81 3.12
C LEU A 75 -13.83 -3.14 2.11
N LEU A 76 -14.15 -2.17 1.26
CA LEU A 76 -15.00 -2.38 0.09
C LEU A 76 -14.30 -3.32 -0.90
N ASP A 77 -15.10 -4.22 -1.46
CA ASP A 77 -14.68 -5.04 -2.58
C ASP A 77 -14.64 -4.16 -3.83
N VAL A 78 -13.48 -4.15 -4.49
CA VAL A 78 -13.28 -3.45 -5.76
C VAL A 78 -13.14 -4.52 -6.83
N PRO A 79 -13.81 -4.39 -7.99
CA PRO A 79 -13.56 -5.29 -9.12
C PRO A 79 -12.05 -5.36 -9.42
N ALA A 80 -11.53 -6.58 -9.60
CA ALA A 80 -10.10 -6.83 -9.83
C ALA A 80 -9.52 -5.98 -10.98
N ASP A 81 -10.36 -5.68 -11.95
CA ASP A 81 -10.05 -4.94 -13.17
C ASP A 81 -9.52 -3.51 -12.89
N TYR A 82 -9.85 -2.92 -11.74
CA TYR A 82 -9.39 -1.57 -11.36
C TYR A 82 -8.00 -1.52 -10.71
N LEU A 83 -7.47 -2.65 -10.23
CA LEU A 83 -6.12 -2.71 -9.67
C LEU A 83 -5.05 -2.95 -10.74
N ALA A 84 -5.45 -3.33 -11.96
CA ALA A 84 -4.54 -3.84 -12.98
C ALA A 84 -4.18 -2.84 -14.10
N SER A 85 -4.71 -1.62 -14.09
CA SER A 85 -4.53 -0.70 -15.22
C SER A 85 -4.19 0.72 -14.76
N ILE A 86 -2.89 0.96 -14.56
CA ILE A 86 -2.36 2.30 -14.29
C ILE A 86 -2.11 2.98 -15.66
N PRO A 87 -2.74 4.12 -15.98
CA PRO A 87 -2.48 4.80 -17.25
C PRO A 87 -1.03 5.34 -17.27
N VAL A 88 -0.33 5.12 -18.37
CA VAL A 88 1.03 5.62 -18.57
C VAL A 88 1.00 7.15 -18.66
N PRO A 89 1.89 7.88 -17.94
CA PRO A 89 1.92 9.34 -18.00
C PRO A 89 2.08 9.87 -19.43
N LEU A 90 1.25 10.84 -19.79
CA LEU A 90 1.31 11.54 -21.08
C LEU A 90 1.79 12.98 -20.86
N SER A 91 2.66 13.48 -21.73
CA SER A 91 3.05 14.88 -21.68
C SER A 91 1.86 15.78 -22.03
N ARG A 92 1.80 16.96 -21.41
CA ARG A 92 0.72 17.94 -21.60
C ARG A 92 0.52 18.31 -23.07
N GLU A 93 1.61 18.50 -23.82
CA GLU A 93 1.60 18.82 -25.24
C GLU A 93 0.89 17.74 -26.07
N LYS A 94 1.17 16.47 -25.79
CA LYS A 94 0.51 15.33 -26.46
C LYS A 94 -0.96 15.27 -26.09
N ALA A 95 -1.30 15.44 -24.81
CA ALA A 95 -2.69 15.45 -24.36
C ALA A 95 -3.53 16.55 -25.04
N LEU A 96 -2.95 17.73 -25.25
CA LEU A 96 -3.61 18.88 -25.88
C LEU A 96 -3.76 18.74 -27.41
N ALA A 97 -3.01 17.85 -28.05
CA ALA A 97 -3.13 17.58 -29.49
C ALA A 97 -4.40 16.78 -29.87
N GLY A 98 -5.20 16.34 -28.88
CA GLY A 98 -6.56 15.83 -29.07
C GLY A 98 -6.68 14.43 -29.70
N LYS A 99 -5.58 13.83 -30.17
CA LYS A 99 -5.53 12.46 -30.72
C LYS A 99 -4.62 11.57 -29.88
N VAL A 100 -5.05 11.23 -28.67
CA VAL A 100 -4.25 10.37 -27.78
C VAL A 100 -5.07 9.18 -27.30
N THR A 101 -4.58 7.99 -27.59
CA THR A 101 -5.05 6.74 -27.01
C THR A 101 -4.42 6.58 -25.64
N ILE A 102 -5.24 6.43 -24.59
CA ILE A 102 -4.74 6.15 -23.25
C ILE A 102 -4.17 4.73 -23.23
N THR A 103 -2.85 4.62 -23.02
CA THR A 103 -2.16 3.35 -22.84
C THR A 103 -2.09 3.02 -21.35
N TYR A 104 -2.43 1.79 -20.99
CA TYR A 104 -2.32 1.30 -19.62
C TYR A 104 -1.04 0.48 -19.46
N ALA A 105 -0.38 0.61 -18.32
CA ALA A 105 0.79 -0.18 -17.97
C ALA A 105 0.36 -1.60 -17.60
N ASP A 106 1.11 -2.59 -18.11
CA ASP A 106 0.97 -3.97 -17.66
C ASP A 106 1.43 -4.07 -16.21
N VAL A 107 0.49 -4.40 -15.32
CA VAL A 107 0.81 -4.69 -13.91
C VAL A 107 1.10 -6.19 -13.81
N ALA A 108 2.20 -6.55 -13.15
CA ALA A 108 2.54 -7.95 -12.92
C ALA A 108 1.36 -8.67 -12.24
N THR A 109 1.02 -9.86 -12.74
CA THR A 109 0.00 -10.70 -12.12
C THR A 109 0.36 -10.93 -10.65
N PRO A 110 -0.62 -10.85 -9.73
CA PRO A 110 -0.35 -11.14 -8.33
C PRO A 110 0.23 -12.56 -8.20
N PRO A 111 1.18 -12.78 -7.27
CA PRO A 111 1.83 -14.07 -7.13
C PRO A 111 0.82 -15.14 -6.75
N THR A 112 0.99 -16.35 -7.29
CA THR A 112 0.12 -17.46 -6.90
C THR A 112 0.43 -17.92 -5.47
N VAL A 113 -0.49 -18.67 -4.87
CA VAL A 113 -0.27 -19.24 -3.53
C VAL A 113 0.96 -20.15 -3.53
N GLU A 114 1.19 -20.91 -4.60
CA GLU A 114 2.40 -21.74 -4.73
C GLU A 114 3.68 -20.91 -4.75
N GLU A 115 3.70 -19.79 -5.47
CA GLU A 115 4.85 -18.88 -5.52
C GLU A 115 5.12 -18.26 -4.15
N MET A 116 4.07 -17.85 -3.42
CA MET A 116 4.20 -17.34 -2.07
C MET A 116 4.78 -18.38 -1.10
N VAL A 117 4.31 -19.63 -1.18
CA VAL A 117 4.82 -20.74 -0.37
C VAL A 117 6.27 -21.05 -0.71
N ALA A 118 6.64 -21.06 -2.00
CA ALA A 118 8.00 -21.30 -2.43
C ALA A 118 8.97 -20.22 -1.91
N VAL A 119 8.59 -18.94 -1.99
CA VAL A 119 9.39 -17.83 -1.46
C VAL A 119 9.54 -17.93 0.06
N LEU A 120 8.47 -18.26 0.78
CA LEU A 120 8.51 -18.43 2.23
C LEU A 120 9.42 -19.60 2.62
N GLY A 121 9.33 -20.72 1.91
CA GLY A 121 10.19 -21.89 2.08
C GLY A 121 11.66 -21.56 1.86
N ALA A 122 12.00 -20.96 0.72
CA ALA A 122 13.38 -20.56 0.42
C ALA A 122 13.97 -19.60 1.46
N ARG A 123 13.15 -18.69 1.99
CA ARG A 123 13.56 -17.76 3.04
C ARG A 123 13.76 -18.46 4.39
N TRP A 124 12.92 -19.44 4.71
CA TRP A 124 13.09 -20.29 5.90
C TRP A 124 14.35 -21.14 5.83
N GLU A 125 14.67 -21.71 4.66
CA GLU A 125 15.91 -22.48 4.48
C GLU A 125 17.15 -21.62 4.69
N LYS A 126 17.19 -20.41 4.09
CA LYS A 126 18.28 -19.46 4.31
C LYS A 126 18.41 -19.05 5.78
N PHE A 127 17.29 -18.82 6.47
CA PHE A 127 17.28 -18.52 7.90
C PHE A 127 17.89 -19.67 8.70
N ARG A 128 17.45 -20.91 8.45
CA ARG A 128 17.99 -22.12 9.10
C ARG A 128 19.49 -22.28 8.83
N ASP A 129 19.93 -22.08 7.59
CA ASP A 129 21.35 -22.19 7.23
C ASP A 129 22.21 -21.09 7.87
N GLY A 130 21.62 -19.93 8.22
CA GLY A 130 22.28 -18.90 9.03
C GLY A 130 22.61 -19.33 10.45
N PHE A 131 21.92 -20.35 11.00
CA PHE A 131 22.23 -20.95 12.30
C PHE A 131 23.15 -22.17 12.21
N ARG A 132 23.46 -22.66 11.01
CA ARG A 132 24.49 -23.68 10.85
C ARG A 132 25.85 -23.04 11.01
N MET A 133 26.60 -23.50 12.01
CA MET A 133 28.01 -23.16 12.17
C MET A 133 28.73 -23.44 10.84
N PRO A 134 29.46 -22.48 10.26
CA PRO A 134 30.25 -22.75 9.07
C PRO A 134 31.23 -23.87 9.40
N VAL A 135 31.34 -24.86 8.50
CA VAL A 135 32.38 -25.88 8.60
C VAL A 135 33.72 -25.16 8.45
N VAL A 136 34.32 -24.80 9.59
CA VAL A 136 35.65 -24.21 9.63
C VAL A 136 36.58 -25.29 9.08
N LYS A 137 36.98 -25.15 7.82
CA LYS A 137 38.06 -25.94 7.23
C LYS A 137 39.31 -25.63 8.05
N THR A 138 39.56 -26.49 9.04
CA THR A 138 40.83 -26.71 9.75
C THR A 138 41.73 -25.48 9.85
N VAL A 139 41.55 -24.67 10.90
CA VAL A 139 42.60 -23.73 11.31
C VAL A 139 43.87 -24.55 11.58
N PRO A 140 45.02 -24.24 10.97
CA PRO A 140 46.26 -24.94 11.25
C PRO A 140 46.62 -24.71 12.72
N ARG A 141 46.50 -25.75 13.56
CA ARG A 141 46.98 -25.74 14.94
C ARG A 141 48.50 -25.67 14.94
N ARG A 142 49.05 -24.45 14.90
CA ARG A 142 50.46 -24.20 15.19
C ARG A 142 50.59 -23.72 16.64
N PRO A 143 51.58 -24.19 17.41
CA PRO A 143 51.83 -23.68 18.76
C PRO A 143 52.22 -22.19 18.64
N GLY A 144 51.48 -21.32 19.33
CA GLY A 144 51.68 -19.86 19.31
C GLY A 144 50.64 -19.05 18.53
N PHE A 145 49.59 -19.68 17.97
CA PHE A 145 48.54 -18.99 17.20
C PHE A 145 47.59 -18.16 18.08
N GLY A 146 48.06 -17.00 18.49
CA GLY A 146 47.32 -16.02 19.28
C GLY A 146 46.45 -15.08 18.45
N ILE A 147 45.69 -14.21 19.13
CA ILE A 147 44.68 -13.32 18.52
C ILE A 147 45.27 -12.39 17.43
N VAL A 148 46.53 -11.99 17.58
CA VAL A 148 47.23 -11.13 16.59
C VAL A 148 47.45 -11.87 15.28
N GLN A 149 47.85 -13.14 15.34
CA GLN A 149 48.08 -13.97 14.15
C GLN A 149 46.75 -14.37 13.49
N TYR A 150 45.69 -14.55 14.29
CA TYR A 150 44.33 -14.73 13.80
C TYR A 150 43.83 -13.51 13.00
N VAL A 151 44.02 -12.30 13.53
CA VAL A 151 43.62 -11.05 12.86
C VAL A 151 44.44 -10.82 11.58
N ALA A 152 45.74 -11.10 11.59
CA ALA A 152 46.59 -11.01 10.41
C ALA A 152 46.15 -12.01 9.32
N TRP A 153 45.89 -13.27 9.69
CA TRP A 153 45.37 -14.29 8.79
C TRP A 153 44.01 -13.91 8.21
N LYS A 154 43.09 -13.38 9.03
CA LYS A 154 41.79 -12.89 8.57
C LYS A 154 41.89 -11.71 7.61
N ARG A 155 42.87 -10.81 7.79
CA ARG A 155 43.14 -9.71 6.83
C ARG A 155 43.66 -10.24 5.50
N THR A 156 44.51 -11.27 5.49
CA THR A 156 44.95 -11.91 4.24
C THR A 156 43.87 -12.74 3.55
N GLU A 157 42.84 -13.19 4.29
CA GLU A 157 41.63 -13.84 3.75
C GLU A 157 40.56 -12.84 3.27
N GLN A 158 40.75 -11.52 3.47
CA GLN A 158 39.77 -10.56 2.97
C GLN A 158 39.73 -10.63 1.45
N ARG A 159 38.53 -10.97 0.97
CA ARG A 159 38.15 -11.15 -0.43
C ARG A 159 38.73 -10.02 -1.29
N THR A 160 39.24 -10.38 -2.47
CA THR A 160 39.62 -9.35 -3.44
C THR A 160 38.38 -8.54 -3.81
N PRO A 161 38.54 -7.27 -4.25
CA PRO A 161 37.42 -6.45 -4.71
C PRO A 161 36.52 -7.19 -5.70
N GLU A 162 37.09 -8.00 -6.61
CA GLU A 162 36.31 -8.77 -7.58
C GLU A 162 35.43 -9.85 -6.93
N GLN A 163 35.87 -10.46 -5.82
CA GLN A 163 35.08 -11.44 -5.08
C GLN A 163 33.97 -10.80 -4.25
N ILE A 164 34.16 -9.55 -3.84
CA ILE A 164 33.11 -8.75 -3.20
C ILE A 164 32.08 -8.35 -4.25
N ASP A 165 32.52 -7.88 -5.41
CA ASP A 165 31.66 -7.50 -6.54
C ASP A 165 30.87 -8.69 -7.07
N ALA A 166 31.46 -9.88 -7.19
CA ALA A 166 30.76 -11.10 -7.58
C ALA A 166 29.70 -11.53 -6.54
N ALA A 167 29.95 -11.29 -5.25
CA ALA A 167 28.97 -11.57 -4.19
C ALA A 167 27.81 -10.56 -4.19
N PHE A 168 28.07 -9.29 -4.54
CA PHE A 168 27.03 -8.28 -4.76
C PHE A 168 26.24 -8.52 -6.05
N ALA A 169 26.89 -9.04 -7.11
CA ALA A 169 26.21 -9.43 -8.34
C ALA A 169 25.32 -10.69 -8.19
N ALA A 170 25.68 -11.59 -7.27
CA ALA A 170 24.90 -12.79 -6.94
C ALA A 170 23.82 -12.54 -5.86
N ALA A 171 23.84 -11.38 -5.20
CA ALA A 171 22.75 -10.94 -4.35
C ALA A 171 21.62 -10.41 -5.25
N ASP A 172 20.48 -11.07 -5.20
CA ASP A 172 19.25 -10.63 -5.88
C ASP A 172 19.00 -9.15 -5.55
N PRO A 173 19.07 -8.23 -6.54
CA PRO A 173 18.79 -6.84 -6.29
C PRO A 173 17.30 -6.76 -6.01
N VAL A 174 16.93 -6.73 -4.73
CA VAL A 174 15.65 -6.16 -4.34
C VAL A 174 15.67 -4.74 -4.89
N LYS A 175 15.06 -4.55 -6.06
CA LYS A 175 14.71 -3.25 -6.62
C LYS A 175 13.69 -2.64 -5.67
N THR A 176 14.16 -2.05 -4.58
CA THR A 176 13.45 -0.93 -3.99
C THR A 176 13.64 0.21 -4.98
N ALA A 177 12.66 0.39 -5.86
CA ALA A 177 12.52 1.63 -6.61
C ALA A 177 12.31 2.75 -5.59
N SER A 178 13.40 3.35 -5.14
CA SER A 178 13.40 4.69 -4.56
C SER A 178 12.95 5.63 -5.68
N THR A 179 11.76 6.20 -5.53
CA THR A 179 11.41 7.43 -6.24
C THR A 179 12.32 8.52 -5.71
N ALA A 180 13.45 8.74 -6.36
CA ALA A 180 14.13 10.02 -6.27
C ALA A 180 13.22 11.05 -6.98
N LEU A 181 12.85 12.07 -6.22
CA LEU A 181 12.20 13.28 -6.71
C LEU A 181 13.28 14.12 -7.39
N ASP A 182 13.07 14.46 -8.65
CA ASP A 182 13.60 15.70 -9.24
C ASP A 182 12.70 16.87 -8.83
#